data_AF-X1A1Z0-F1
#
_entry.id   AF-X1A1Z0-F1
#
_cell.length_a   1.000
_cell.length_b   1.000
_cell.length_c   1.000
_cell.angle_alpha   90.00
_cell.angle_beta   90.00
_cell.angle_gamma   90.00
#
_symmetry.space_group_name_H-M   'P 1'
#
loop_
_entity.id
_entity.type
_entity.pdbx_description
1 polymer ?
#
loop_
_entity_poly.entity_id
_entity_poly.type
_entity_poly.pdbx_seq_one_letter_code
_entity_poly.pdbx_strand_id
1 'polypeptide(L)'
;MDILRAVRKGVKKPTRIMYAANISWNVLKDILKSLISAGFIMEIESKGRKRTMRYYEITESGMNILIYLDKEKDFLKLMESTHSA
;
A
#
# COMPACT_ATOMS: atom_id res chain seq x y z
N MET A 1 -4.26 -1.00 -9.09
CA MET A 1 -3.07 -0.83 -8.22
C MET A 1 -3.51 -1.15 -6.80
N ASP A 2 -2.68 -1.79 -5.96
CA ASP A 2 -3.04 -1.99 -4.55
C ASP A 2 -2.62 -0.79 -3.67
N ILE A 3 -3.14 -0.73 -2.44
CA ILE A 3 -2.93 0.39 -1.52
C ILE A 3 -1.45 0.56 -1.16
N LEU A 4 -0.74 -0.51 -0.80
CA LEU A 4 0.65 -0.42 -0.35
C LEU A 4 1.56 0.08 -1.48
N ARG A 5 1.35 -0.41 -2.72
CA ARG A 5 2.03 0.11 -3.91
C ARG A 5 1.62 1.55 -4.25
N ALA A 6 0.37 1.96 -4.01
CA ALA A 6 -0.05 3.36 -4.19
C ALA A 6 0.67 4.31 -3.23
N VAL A 7 0.77 3.93 -1.95
CA VAL A 7 1.51 4.69 -0.94
C VAL A 7 3.01 4.72 -1.28
N ARG A 8 3.61 3.60 -1.72
CA ARG A 8 5.00 3.55 -2.22
C ARG A 8 5.25 4.57 -3.34
N LYS A 9 4.28 4.79 -4.24
CA LYS A 9 4.38 5.77 -5.33
C LYS A 9 4.08 7.22 -4.90
N GLY A 10 3.91 7.48 -3.59
CA GLY A 10 3.68 8.82 -3.06
C GLY A 10 2.20 9.25 -3.05
N VAL A 11 1.25 8.33 -3.24
CA VAL A 11 -0.17 8.66 -3.07
C VAL A 11 -0.49 8.69 -1.57
N LYS A 12 -0.43 9.88 -0.96
CA LYS A 12 -0.50 10.01 0.52
C LYS A 12 -1.91 10.23 1.09
N LYS A 13 -2.82 10.86 0.35
CA LYS A 13 -4.14 11.26 0.87
C LYS A 13 -5.14 10.08 0.80
N PRO A 14 -5.93 9.80 1.85
CA PRO A 14 -6.87 8.68 1.88
C PRO A 14 -7.77 8.61 0.63
N THR A 15 -8.43 9.72 0.26
CA THR A 15 -9.31 9.76 -0.91
C THR A 15 -8.57 9.48 -2.23
N ARG A 16 -7.30 9.90 -2.37
CA ARG A 16 -6.50 9.62 -3.57
C ARG A 16 -6.08 8.15 -3.62
N ILE A 17 -5.76 7.56 -2.47
CA ILE A 17 -5.46 6.13 -2.35
C ILE A 17 -6.69 5.31 -2.75
N MET A 18 -7.89 5.70 -2.28
CA MET A 18 -9.16 5.07 -2.62
C MET A 18 -9.36 4.97 -4.13
N TYR A 19 -9.22 6.11 -4.83
CA TYR A 19 -9.37 6.17 -6.28
C TYR A 19 -8.27 5.39 -7.01
N ALA A 20 -7.01 5.48 -6.55
CA ALA A 20 -5.90 4.73 -7.16
C ALA A 20 -6.08 3.20 -7.02
N ALA A 21 -6.69 2.76 -5.91
CA ALA A 21 -6.93 1.36 -5.64
C ALA A 21 -8.26 0.83 -6.19
N ASN A 22 -9.15 1.71 -6.68
CA ASN A 22 -10.48 1.36 -7.16
C ASN A 22 -11.32 0.58 -6.12
N ILE A 23 -11.38 1.09 -4.89
CA ILE A 23 -12.12 0.47 -3.78
C ILE A 23 -13.04 1.49 -3.11
N SER A 24 -14.00 1.00 -2.33
CA SER A 24 -14.84 1.86 -1.50
C SER A 24 -14.10 2.37 -0.25
N TRP A 25 -14.64 3.43 0.38
CA TRP A 25 -14.08 4.00 1.61
C TRP A 25 -14.01 3.00 2.77
N ASN A 26 -15.03 2.15 2.94
CA ASN A 26 -15.09 1.18 4.03
C ASN A 26 -13.97 0.14 3.91
N VAL A 27 -13.79 -0.42 2.71
CA VAL A 27 -12.71 -1.37 2.41
C VAL A 27 -11.35 -0.71 2.59
N LEU A 28 -11.18 0.54 2.12
CA LEU A 28 -9.94 1.28 2.31
C LEU A 28 -9.59 1.42 3.79
N LYS A 29 -10.56 1.78 4.64
CA LYS A 29 -10.34 2.02 6.07
C LYS A 29 -9.83 0.76 6.77
N ASP A 30 -10.42 -0.39 6.48
CA ASP A 30 -10.02 -1.67 7.08
C ASP A 30 -8.62 -2.07 6.64
N ILE A 31 -8.30 -1.91 5.35
CA ILE A 31 -6.96 -2.24 4.85
C ILE A 31 -5.90 -1.27 5.40
N LEU A 32 -6.17 0.04 5.45
CA LEU A 32 -5.24 1.00 6.05
C LEU A 32 -4.96 0.65 7.52
N LYS A 33 -5.99 0.28 8.29
CA LYS A 33 -5.83 -0.15 9.69
C LYS A 33 -4.92 -1.38 9.79
N SER A 34 -5.12 -2.38 8.92
CA SER A 34 -4.27 -3.58 8.89
C SER A 34 -2.83 -3.27 8.50
N LEU A 35 -2.60 -2.42 7.50
CA LEU A 35 -1.26 -2.02 7.06
C LEU A 35 -0.51 -1.21 8.12
N ILE A 36 -1.21 -0.35 8.87
CA ILE A 36 -0.66 0.39 10.01
C ILE A 36 -0.33 -0.58 11.14
N SER A 37 -1.27 -1.48 11.48
CA SER A 37 -1.07 -2.47 12.54
C SER A 37 0.10 -3.42 12.26
N ALA A 38 0.33 -3.75 10.98
CA ALA A 38 1.47 -4.56 10.54
C ALA A 38 2.78 -3.74 10.44
N GLY A 39 2.73 -2.42 10.65
CA GLY A 39 3.90 -1.54 10.56
C GLY A 39 4.41 -1.30 9.14
N PHE A 40 3.59 -1.54 8.11
CA PHE A 40 3.97 -1.35 6.70
C PHE A 40 3.75 0.08 6.19
N ILE A 41 2.82 0.81 6.81
CA ILE A 41 2.62 2.23 6.57
C ILE A 41 2.46 2.95 7.90
N MET A 42 2.72 4.25 7.91
CA MET A 42 2.47 5.13 9.05
C MET A 42 1.43 6.19 8.68
N GLU A 43 0.59 6.54 9.65
CA GLU A 43 -0.35 7.65 9.54
C GLU A 43 0.27 8.91 10.14
N ILE A 44 0.23 10.00 9.37
CA ILE A 44 0.74 11.32 9.76
C ILE A 44 -0.45 12.26 9.85
N GLU A 45 -0.65 12.84 11.03
CA GLU A 45 -1.65 13.89 11.27
C GLU A 45 -1.01 15.28 11.16
N SER A 46 -1.52 16.11 10.26
CA SER A 46 -1.18 17.53 10.20
C SER A 46 -2.32 18.37 10.79
N LYS A 47 -2.01 19.14 11.84
CA LYS A 47 -2.94 20.13 12.41
C LYS A 47 -2.92 21.39 11.54
N GLY A 48 -3.84 21.48 10.58
CA GLY A 48 -4.13 22.72 9.85
C GLY A 48 -5.12 23.62 10.59
N ARG A 49 -5.21 24.90 10.19
CA ARG A 49 -6.06 25.94 10.85
C ARG A 49 -7.56 25.63 10.91
N LYS A 50 -8.10 24.69 10.11
CA LYS A 50 -9.55 24.38 10.05
C LYS A 50 -9.93 22.90 10.01
N ARG A 51 -8.99 21.97 9.74
CA ARG A 51 -9.27 20.52 9.70
C ARG A 51 -7.98 19.71 9.89
N THR A 52 -8.03 18.67 10.71
CA THR A 52 -6.98 17.65 10.79
C THR A 52 -6.89 16.93 9.45
N MET A 53 -5.71 16.94 8.83
CA MET A 53 -5.48 16.24 7.57
C MET A 53 -4.57 15.03 7.82
N ARG A 54 -5.02 13.85 7.38
CA ARG A 54 -4.30 12.58 7.51
C ARG A 54 -3.58 12.25 6.20
N TYR A 55 -2.36 11.76 6.33
CA TYR A 55 -1.54 11.28 5.22
C TYR A 55 -0.89 9.95 5.58
N TYR A 56 -0.60 9.14 4.57
CA TYR A 56 0.07 7.85 4.76
C TYR A 56 1.41 7.84 4.05
N GLU A 57 2.41 7.30 4.72
CA GLU A 57 3.74 7.07 4.17
C GLU A 57 4.14 5.62 4.38
N ILE A 58 4.91 5.06 3.45
CA ILE A 58 5.41 3.70 3.53
C ILE A 58 6.59 3.65 4.50
N THR A 59 6.63 2.62 5.34
CA THR A 59 7.77 2.37 6.23
C THR A 59 8.84 1.56 5.49
N GLU A 60 10.02 1.41 6.08
CA GLU A 60 11.04 0.50 5.57
C GLU A 60 10.53 -0.96 5.51
N SER A 61 9.83 -1.42 6.55
CA SER A 61 9.18 -2.75 6.57
C SER A 61 8.19 -2.92 5.41
N GLY A 62 7.39 -1.87 5.13
CA GLY A 62 6.47 -1.84 3.98
C GLY A 62 7.19 -1.91 2.63
N MET A 63 8.37 -1.29 2.50
CA MET A 63 9.20 -1.42 1.29
C MET A 63 9.75 -2.84 1.14
N ASN A 64 10.27 -3.42 2.23
CA ASN A 64 10.86 -4.75 2.24
C ASN A 64 9.85 -5.84 1.85
N ILE A 65 8.62 -5.78 2.38
CA ILE A 65 7.59 -6.77 2.01
C ILE A 65 7.20 -6.65 0.53
N LEU A 66 7.16 -5.44 -0.03
CA LEU A 66 6.89 -5.28 -1.47
C LEU A 66 8.00 -5.89 -2.33
N ILE A 67 9.27 -5.73 -1.95
CA ILE A 67 10.40 -6.34 -2.65
C ILE A 67 10.30 -7.87 -2.59
N TYR A 68 9.98 -8.43 -1.42
CA TYR A 68 9.78 -9.87 -1.27
C TYR A 68 8.65 -10.39 -2.18
N LEU A 69 7.49 -9.73 -2.16
CA LEU A 69 6.34 -10.11 -2.98
C LEU A 69 6.62 -9.98 -4.50
N ASP A 70 7.42 -8.99 -4.91
CA ASP A 70 7.81 -8.84 -6.30
C ASP A 70 8.75 -10.00 -6.72
N LYS A 71 9.72 -10.40 -5.87
CA LYS A 71 10.59 -11.57 -6.12
C LYS A 71 9.82 -12.89 -6.21
N GLU A 72 8.87 -13.10 -5.30
CA GLU A 72 8.03 -14.30 -5.30
C GLU A 72 7.23 -14.43 -6.60
N LYS A 73 6.64 -13.31 -7.07
CA LYS A 73 5.95 -13.28 -8.36
C LYS A 73 6.84 -13.62 -9.53
N ASP A 74 8.08 -13.14 -9.52
CA ASP A 74 9.03 -13.42 -10.60
C ASP A 74 9.49 -14.88 -10.57
N PHE A 75 9.67 -15.46 -9.39
CA PHE A 75 9.91 -16.90 -9.23
C PHE A 75 8.76 -17.75 -9.76
N LEU A 76 7.51 -17.40 -9.43
CA LEU A 76 6.32 -18.13 -9.91
C LEU A 76 6.23 -18.11 -11.45
N LYS A 77 6.44 -16.95 -12.08
CA LYS A 77 6.45 -16.85 -13.56
C LYS A 77 7.52 -17.74 -14.18
N LEU A 78 8.70 -17.83 -13.57
CA LEU A 78 9.78 -18.68 -14.07
C LEU A 78 9.38 -20.16 -14.03
N MET A 79 8.76 -20.61 -12.93
CA MET A 79 8.27 -21.98 -12.76
C MET A 79 7.18 -22.35 -13.77
N GLU A 80 6.27 -21.42 -14.09
CA GLU A 80 5.23 -21.63 -15.11
C GLU A 80 5.82 -21.76 -16.52
N SER A 81 6.88 -21.00 -16.81
CA SER A 81 7.55 -21.03 -18.11
C SER A 81 8.34 -22.32 -18.37
N THR A 82 8.82 -22.99 -17.33
CA THR A 82 9.57 -24.26 -17.45
C THR A 82 8.68 -25.51 -17.54
N HIS A 83 7.40 -25.42 -17.18
CA HIS A 83 6.42 -26.51 -17.33
C HIS A 83 5.64 -26.48 -18.64
N SER A 84 5.89 -25.46 -19.48
CA SER A 84 5.24 -25.28 -20.79
C SER A 84 6.18 -25.54 -21.97
N ALA A 85 7.39 -26.07 -21.72
CA ALA A 85 8.43 -26.40 -22.69
C ALA A 85 8.83 -27.88 -22.55
#